data_AF-A0A853B075-F1
#
_entry.id   AF-A0A853B075-F1
#
_cell.length_a   1.000
_cell.length_b   1.000
_cell.length_c   1.000
_cell.angle_alpha   90.00
_cell.angle_beta   90.00
_cell.angle_gamma   90.00
#
_symmetry.space_group_name_H-M   'P 1'
#
loop_
_entity.id
_entity.type
_entity.pdbx_description
1 polymer ?
#
loop_
_entity_poly.entity_id
_entity_poly.type
_entity_poly.pdbx_seq_one_letter_code
_entity_poly.pdbx_strand_id
1 'polypeptide(L)'
;MAGRGTNRRRGAARPVPGRHPVRFGLAELIADADRANAWLLTVDEVAQSYVDLDDPEHLEFEYVRRIGDVIDCLGAGPLDALHLGGAGCTVPRYVAATRPGSRQLVFDADEPLIELVREQLDLRAVPNLRVRISDGREGVATRHDASADLVVADVFQRAKMPADVATLEFTTDVARVLRPAGTYLINVADGPGLKFARRVVATVAAVFPHVVMLADSGVLRGRRFGNLVLAASGKDLPLAEIGRRAASAAFPARVTGGEELDKFRGSAKPITDDDAVETPRPPWNVFGLPPRT
;
A
#
# COMPACT_ATOMS: atom_id res chain seq x y z
N MET A 1 49.52 15.43 -21.22
CA MET A 1 49.39 14.79 -19.90
C MET A 1 47.91 14.64 -19.58
N ALA A 2 47.46 13.40 -19.46
CA ALA A 2 46.09 13.04 -19.16
C ALA A 2 45.83 13.09 -17.65
N GLY A 3 44.57 13.35 -17.28
CA GLY A 3 44.12 13.28 -15.90
C GLY A 3 42.63 13.61 -15.74
N ARG A 4 41.76 12.97 -16.53
CA ARG A 4 40.31 12.96 -16.25
C ARG A 4 40.09 12.09 -15.02
N GLY A 5 39.76 12.71 -13.89
CA GLY A 5 39.32 12.02 -12.69
C GLY A 5 38.00 11.30 -12.95
N THR A 6 38.05 9.98 -13.11
CA THR A 6 36.86 9.13 -13.10
C THR A 6 36.31 9.11 -11.68
N ASN A 7 35.20 9.82 -11.46
CA ASN A 7 34.42 9.71 -10.25
C ASN A 7 33.77 8.32 -10.23
N ARG A 8 34.47 7.33 -9.64
CA ARG A 8 33.91 5.99 -9.40
C ARG A 8 32.74 6.17 -8.44
N ARG A 9 31.51 6.13 -8.97
CA ARG A 9 30.32 5.76 -8.19
C ARG A 9 30.72 4.49 -7.41
N ARG A 10 30.79 4.56 -6.08
CA ARG A 10 30.81 3.34 -5.26
C ARG A 10 29.56 2.58 -5.67
N GLY A 11 29.71 1.48 -6.41
CA GLY A 11 28.58 0.63 -6.77
C GLY A 11 27.89 0.23 -5.46
N ALA A 12 26.58 0.40 -5.38
CA ALA A 12 25.82 -0.16 -4.28
C ALA A 12 26.20 -1.64 -4.15
N ALA A 13 26.46 -2.10 -2.92
CA ALA A 13 26.64 -3.52 -2.70
C ALA A 13 25.39 -4.25 -3.19
N ARG A 14 25.55 -5.36 -3.91
CA ARG A 14 24.40 -6.16 -4.33
C ARG A 14 23.64 -6.62 -3.09
N PRO A 15 22.29 -6.56 -3.08
CA PRO A 15 21.52 -7.12 -1.99
C PRO A 15 21.89 -8.59 -1.75
N VAL A 16 21.84 -9.00 -0.49
CA VAL A 16 22.19 -10.35 -0.05
C VAL A 16 20.99 -10.95 0.71
N PRO A 17 20.60 -12.21 0.42
CA PRO A 17 19.57 -12.88 1.21
C PRO A 17 19.99 -13.00 2.67
N GLY A 18 19.06 -12.81 3.59
CA GLY A 18 19.41 -12.77 5.00
C GLY A 18 18.24 -12.47 5.93
N ARG A 19 18.46 -12.77 7.22
CA ARG A 19 17.52 -12.50 8.31
C ARG A 19 18.03 -11.34 9.14
N HIS A 20 17.14 -10.41 9.47
CA HIS A 20 17.46 -9.15 10.13
C HIS A 20 16.41 -8.86 11.21
N PRO A 21 16.81 -8.63 12.47
CA PRO A 21 15.86 -8.20 13.50
C PRO A 21 15.33 -6.82 13.15
N VAL A 22 14.01 -6.65 13.23
CA VAL A 22 13.32 -5.38 13.00
C VAL A 22 12.36 -5.07 14.16
N ARG A 23 11.76 -3.87 14.18
CA ARG A 23 10.93 -3.43 15.32
C ARG A 23 9.75 -4.38 15.54
N PHE A 24 9.14 -4.86 14.46
CA PHE A 24 7.91 -5.65 14.55
C PHE A 24 8.09 -7.16 14.34
N GLY A 25 9.32 -7.67 14.28
CA GLY A 25 9.59 -9.11 14.13
C GLY A 25 10.97 -9.41 13.57
N LEU A 26 11.09 -10.54 12.88
CA LEU A 26 12.29 -10.93 12.14
C LEU A 26 12.03 -10.77 10.63
N ALA A 27 12.71 -9.80 10.00
CA ALA A 27 12.66 -9.64 8.56
C ALA A 27 13.53 -10.69 7.86
N GLU A 28 13.07 -11.24 6.75
CA GLU A 28 13.86 -12.11 5.87
C GLU A 28 13.79 -11.58 4.44
N LEU A 29 14.96 -11.27 3.87
CA LEU A 29 15.14 -10.97 2.44
C LEU A 29 15.45 -12.27 1.70
N ILE A 30 14.66 -12.55 0.69
CA ILE A 30 14.74 -13.75 -0.13
C ILE A 30 14.88 -13.31 -1.58
N ALA A 31 15.95 -13.76 -2.24
CA ALA A 31 16.13 -13.52 -3.68
C ALA A 31 15.12 -14.36 -4.46
N ASP A 32 14.53 -13.77 -5.49
CA ASP A 32 13.71 -14.50 -6.44
C ASP A 32 14.60 -15.40 -7.33
N ALA A 33 14.12 -16.62 -7.62
CA ALA A 33 14.87 -17.59 -8.41
C ALA A 33 14.80 -17.31 -9.92
N ASP A 34 13.70 -16.69 -10.36
CA ASP A 34 13.37 -16.45 -11.77
C ASP A 34 13.69 -15.01 -12.20
N ARG A 35 13.80 -14.07 -11.25
CA ARG A 35 14.14 -12.66 -11.47
C ARG A 35 15.40 -12.23 -10.70
N ALA A 36 16.48 -12.00 -11.44
CA ALA A 36 17.84 -11.82 -10.90
C ALA A 36 17.99 -10.69 -9.85
N ASN A 37 17.20 -9.61 -9.97
CA ASN A 37 17.24 -8.47 -9.04
C ASN A 37 15.88 -8.23 -8.36
N ALA A 38 15.07 -9.29 -8.23
CA ALA A 38 13.83 -9.23 -7.47
C ALA A 38 13.94 -9.92 -6.11
N TRP A 39 13.23 -9.35 -5.14
CA TRP A 39 13.39 -9.66 -3.72
C TRP A 39 12.04 -9.71 -3.04
N LEU A 40 11.78 -10.82 -2.35
CA LEU A 40 10.71 -10.93 -1.40
C LEU A 40 11.21 -10.52 -0.01
N LEU A 41 10.47 -9.61 0.63
CA LEU A 41 10.65 -9.21 2.01
C LEU A 41 9.51 -9.80 2.84
N THR A 42 9.85 -10.61 3.83
CA THR A 42 8.89 -11.14 4.82
C THR A 42 9.24 -10.62 6.21
N VAL A 43 8.27 -10.60 7.13
CA VAL A 43 8.47 -10.37 8.57
C VAL A 43 7.68 -11.43 9.32
N ASP A 44 8.36 -12.19 10.18
CA ASP A 44 7.79 -13.36 10.88
C ASP A 44 7.06 -14.31 9.88
N GLU A 45 7.72 -14.59 8.74
CA GLU A 45 7.23 -15.45 7.64
C GLU A 45 6.00 -14.92 6.89
N VAL A 46 5.51 -13.73 7.23
CA VAL A 46 4.42 -13.06 6.51
C VAL A 46 5.02 -12.16 5.45
N ALA A 47 4.67 -12.41 4.19
CA ALA A 47 5.07 -11.57 3.07
C ALA A 47 4.65 -10.10 3.30
N GLN A 48 5.62 -9.18 3.27
CA GLN A 48 5.40 -7.74 3.46
C GLN A 48 5.49 -6.98 2.14
N SER A 49 6.43 -7.36 1.28
CA SER A 49 6.68 -6.65 0.02
C SER A 49 7.43 -7.54 -0.96
N TYR A 50 7.23 -7.28 -2.25
CA TYR A 50 8.05 -7.79 -3.34
C TYR A 50 8.58 -6.58 -4.10
N VAL A 51 9.88 -6.57 -4.39
CA VAL A 51 10.56 -5.47 -5.08
C VAL A 51 11.41 -6.05 -6.19
N ASP A 52 11.12 -5.68 -7.43
CA ASP A 52 12.03 -5.83 -8.55
C ASP A 52 12.80 -4.51 -8.75
N LEU A 53 14.13 -4.56 -8.61
CA LEU A 53 14.99 -3.39 -8.72
C LEU A 53 15.25 -2.99 -10.18
N ASP A 54 15.10 -3.91 -11.13
CA ASP A 54 15.26 -3.65 -12.56
C ASP A 54 13.93 -3.21 -13.20
N ASP A 55 12.80 -3.66 -12.64
CA ASP A 55 11.45 -3.35 -13.14
C ASP A 55 10.50 -2.89 -12.02
N PRO A 56 10.54 -1.58 -11.65
CA PRO A 56 9.64 -1.02 -10.65
C PRO A 56 8.13 -1.08 -11.00
N GLU A 57 7.78 -1.39 -12.25
CA GLU A 57 6.39 -1.54 -12.70
C GLU A 57 5.84 -2.95 -12.43
N HIS A 58 6.71 -3.91 -12.11
CA HIS A 58 6.32 -5.26 -11.75
C HIS A 58 5.78 -5.33 -10.31
N LEU A 59 4.46 -5.49 -10.22
CA LEU A 59 3.71 -5.57 -8.95
C LEU A 59 3.23 -7.00 -8.71
N GLU A 60 4.01 -7.77 -7.95
CA GLU A 60 3.76 -9.21 -7.72
C GLU A 60 2.60 -9.49 -6.77
N PHE A 61 2.29 -8.58 -5.84
CA PHE A 61 1.17 -8.76 -4.91
C PHE A 61 -0.12 -8.21 -5.50
N GLU A 62 -1.17 -9.04 -5.50
CA GLU A 62 -2.47 -8.70 -6.11
C GLU A 62 -3.03 -7.35 -5.62
N TYR A 63 -2.92 -7.05 -4.32
CA TYR A 63 -3.44 -5.79 -3.78
C TYR A 63 -2.60 -4.58 -4.20
N VAL A 64 -1.28 -4.75 -4.35
CA VAL A 64 -0.38 -3.70 -4.84
C VAL A 64 -0.68 -3.42 -6.31
N ARG A 65 -0.94 -4.47 -7.11
CA ARG A 65 -1.41 -4.31 -8.49
C ARG A 65 -2.72 -3.52 -8.57
N ARG A 66 -3.69 -3.81 -7.69
CA ARG A 66 -4.96 -3.05 -7.61
C ARG A 66 -4.74 -1.58 -7.24
N ILE A 67 -3.79 -1.28 -6.35
CA ILE A 67 -3.36 0.10 -6.03
C ILE A 67 -2.79 0.76 -7.31
N GLY A 68 -1.90 0.08 -8.02
CA GLY A 68 -1.33 0.54 -9.28
C GLY A 68 -2.40 0.83 -10.34
N ASP A 69 -3.39 -0.04 -10.48
CA ASP A 69 -4.48 0.11 -11.46
C ASP A 69 -5.30 1.39 -11.22
N VAL A 70 -5.55 1.74 -9.95
CA VAL A 70 -6.21 3.01 -9.61
C VAL A 70 -5.28 4.20 -9.87
N ILE A 71 -4.00 4.11 -9.48
CA ILE A 71 -3.01 5.16 -9.73
C ILE A 71 -2.93 5.47 -11.23
N ASP A 72 -2.95 4.46 -12.10
CA ASP A 72 -2.87 4.63 -13.56
C ASP A 72 -4.11 5.32 -14.15
N CYS A 73 -5.24 5.32 -13.43
CA CYS A 73 -6.46 6.01 -13.84
C CYS A 73 -6.51 7.48 -13.41
N LEU A 74 -5.60 7.91 -12.52
CA LEU A 74 -5.56 9.30 -12.07
C LEU A 74 -5.07 10.24 -13.18
N GLY A 75 -5.40 11.53 -13.06
CA GLY A 75 -4.97 12.56 -14.03
C GLY A 75 -3.46 12.50 -14.31
N ALA A 76 -3.07 12.76 -15.55
CA ALA A 76 -1.68 12.63 -15.99
C ALA A 76 -0.71 13.57 -15.24
N GLY A 77 0.55 13.19 -15.17
CA GLY A 77 1.62 13.99 -14.58
C GLY A 77 2.05 13.53 -13.18
N PRO A 78 2.98 14.29 -12.56
CA PRO A 78 3.53 13.98 -11.25
C PRO A 78 2.49 14.17 -10.14
N LEU A 79 2.67 13.45 -9.04
CA LEU A 79 1.82 13.50 -7.84
C LEU A 79 2.63 13.99 -6.64
N ASP A 80 1.97 14.74 -5.74
CA ASP A 80 2.36 14.79 -4.33
C ASP A 80 1.74 13.58 -3.61
N ALA A 81 2.53 12.54 -3.34
CA ALA A 81 2.06 11.30 -2.75
C ALA A 81 2.50 11.14 -1.29
N LEU A 82 1.57 10.74 -0.44
CA LEU A 82 1.80 10.33 0.94
C LEU A 82 1.53 8.84 1.08
N HIS A 83 2.46 8.10 1.66
CA HIS A 83 2.36 6.66 1.89
C HIS A 83 2.46 6.38 3.38
N LEU A 84 1.51 5.62 3.91
CA LEU A 84 1.47 5.19 5.30
C LEU A 84 1.72 3.70 5.29
N GLY A 85 2.85 3.29 5.88
CA GLY A 85 3.45 1.99 5.60
C GLY A 85 4.32 2.07 4.35
N GLY A 86 5.59 1.68 4.52
CA GLY A 86 6.58 1.67 3.45
C GLY A 86 6.96 0.24 3.06
N ALA A 87 7.24 -0.62 4.03
CA ALA A 87 7.88 -1.92 3.80
C ALA A 87 9.03 -1.79 2.77
N GLY A 88 9.03 -2.56 1.68
CA GLY A 88 10.02 -2.45 0.57
C GLY A 88 9.90 -1.19 -0.30
N CYS A 89 8.94 -0.32 0.01
CA CYS A 89 8.55 0.88 -0.74
C CYS A 89 8.15 0.58 -2.18
N THR A 90 7.46 -0.55 -2.41
CA THR A 90 7.00 -0.97 -3.75
C THR A 90 6.09 0.08 -4.40
N VAL A 91 5.06 0.56 -3.70
CA VAL A 91 4.16 1.60 -4.25
C VAL A 91 4.90 2.92 -4.53
N PRO A 92 5.77 3.44 -3.63
CA PRO A 92 6.61 4.58 -3.95
C PRO A 92 7.51 4.40 -5.19
N ARG A 93 8.09 3.21 -5.39
CA ARG A 93 8.90 2.89 -6.59
C ARG A 93 8.05 2.89 -7.85
N TYR A 94 6.87 2.29 -7.78
CA TYR A 94 5.89 2.28 -8.86
C TYR A 94 5.50 3.70 -9.29
N VAL A 95 5.15 4.56 -8.33
CA VAL A 95 4.80 5.96 -8.59
C VAL A 95 6.00 6.73 -9.17
N ALA A 96 7.22 6.48 -8.70
CA ALA A 96 8.40 7.14 -9.24
C ALA A 96 8.65 6.78 -10.72
N ALA A 97 8.39 5.53 -11.10
CA ALA A 97 8.55 5.05 -12.47
C ALA A 97 7.43 5.52 -13.40
N THR A 98 6.17 5.34 -13.00
CA THR A 98 5.01 5.63 -13.84
C THR A 98 4.62 7.10 -13.85
N ARG A 99 4.95 7.85 -12.78
CA ARG A 99 4.68 9.29 -12.63
C ARG A 99 5.98 10.09 -12.37
N PRO A 100 6.90 10.20 -13.36
CA PRO A 100 8.16 10.91 -13.18
C PRO A 100 7.97 12.34 -12.66
N GLY A 101 8.81 12.74 -11.71
CA GLY A 101 8.73 14.05 -11.05
C GLY A 101 7.85 14.12 -9.81
N SER A 102 7.13 13.03 -9.48
CA SER A 102 6.34 12.94 -8.25
C SER A 102 7.19 13.19 -7.00
N ARG A 103 6.63 13.90 -6.02
CA ARG A 103 7.22 14.10 -4.70
C ARG A 103 6.55 13.16 -3.72
N GLN A 104 7.34 12.41 -2.96
CA GLN A 104 6.81 11.33 -2.17
C GLN A 104 7.29 11.41 -0.72
N LEU A 105 6.39 11.15 0.21
CA LEU A 105 6.69 11.02 1.63
C LEU A 105 6.10 9.71 2.16
N VAL A 106 6.94 8.88 2.75
CA VAL A 106 6.54 7.66 3.47
C VAL A 106 6.63 7.91 4.96
N PHE A 107 5.60 7.50 5.71
CA PHE A 107 5.66 7.32 7.15
C PHE A 107 5.65 5.82 7.46
N ASP A 108 6.70 5.34 8.14
CA ASP A 108 6.80 3.96 8.60
C ASP A 108 7.34 3.94 10.03
N ALA A 109 6.80 3.07 10.88
CA ALA A 109 7.18 3.00 12.28
C ALA A 109 8.38 2.06 12.52
N ASP A 110 8.76 1.21 11.55
CA ASP A 110 9.84 0.24 11.69
C ASP A 110 11.16 0.78 11.10
N GLU A 111 11.87 1.58 11.90
CA GLU A 111 13.16 2.15 11.49
C GLU A 111 14.19 1.09 11.06
N PRO A 112 14.42 -0.01 11.80
CA PRO A 112 15.31 -1.08 11.35
C PRO A 112 14.93 -1.68 10.00
N LEU A 113 13.64 -1.86 9.72
CA LEU A 113 13.17 -2.36 8.41
C LEU A 113 13.48 -1.36 7.29
N ILE A 114 13.25 -0.07 7.53
CA ILE A 114 13.57 0.98 6.56
C ILE A 114 15.06 1.06 6.30
N GLU A 115 15.92 0.93 7.30
CA GLU A 115 17.37 0.89 7.10
C GLU A 115 17.79 -0.35 6.30
N LEU A 116 17.21 -1.53 6.59
CA LEU A 116 17.43 -2.73 5.77
C LEU A 116 17.08 -2.49 4.29
N VAL A 117 15.92 -1.90 4.01
CA VAL A 117 15.48 -1.61 2.63
C VAL A 117 16.36 -0.52 1.98
N ARG A 118 16.85 0.46 2.75
CA ARG A 118 17.82 1.46 2.26
C ARG A 118 19.15 0.85 1.86
N GLU A 119 19.65 -0.08 2.65
CA GLU A 119 20.96 -0.70 2.45
C GLU A 119 20.92 -1.79 1.38
N GLN A 120 19.89 -2.62 1.38
CA GLN A 120 19.82 -3.80 0.52
C GLN A 120 19.07 -3.52 -0.78
N LEU A 121 17.97 -2.76 -0.75
CA LEU A 121 17.08 -2.62 -1.91
C LEU A 121 17.20 -1.24 -2.60
N ASP A 122 18.34 -0.56 -2.44
CA ASP A 122 18.66 0.71 -3.10
C ASP A 122 17.55 1.78 -3.00
N LEU A 123 16.97 1.95 -1.81
CA LEU A 123 15.88 2.91 -1.60
C LEU A 123 16.30 4.36 -1.89
N ARG A 124 17.60 4.66 -1.72
CA ARG A 124 18.16 6.00 -1.96
C ARG A 124 18.17 6.38 -3.44
N ALA A 125 18.09 5.42 -4.35
CA ALA A 125 17.99 5.68 -5.78
C ALA A 125 16.58 6.09 -6.24
N VAL A 126 15.55 5.90 -5.40
CA VAL A 126 14.18 6.29 -5.75
C VAL A 126 14.08 7.82 -5.77
N PRO A 127 13.78 8.45 -6.91
CA PRO A 127 13.81 9.90 -7.03
C PRO A 127 12.72 10.56 -6.19
N ASN A 128 13.06 11.70 -5.57
CA ASN A 128 12.14 12.54 -4.80
C ASN A 128 11.37 11.82 -3.67
N LEU A 129 11.89 10.69 -3.21
CA LEU A 129 11.34 9.94 -2.08
C LEU A 129 11.99 10.37 -0.78
N ARG A 130 11.16 10.71 0.21
CA ARG A 130 11.57 10.85 1.61
C ARG A 130 10.83 9.84 2.47
N VAL A 131 11.53 9.29 3.46
CA VAL A 131 10.94 8.38 4.45
C VAL A 131 11.17 9.00 5.82
N ARG A 132 10.10 9.10 6.62
CA ARG A 132 10.13 9.57 8.01
C ARG A 132 9.70 8.44 8.93
N ILE A 133 10.47 8.24 9.99
CA ILE A 133 10.13 7.27 11.01
C ILE A 133 9.06 7.87 11.91
N SER A 134 7.84 7.34 11.83
CA SER A 134 6.66 7.82 12.57
C SER A 134 5.54 6.81 12.43
N ASP A 135 4.61 6.79 13.39
CA ASP A 135 3.31 6.18 13.12
C ASP A 135 2.59 6.92 11.97
N GLY A 136 1.79 6.19 11.19
CA GLY A 136 1.07 6.73 10.04
C GLY A 136 0.05 7.81 10.42
N ARG A 137 -0.72 7.59 11.50
CA ARG A 137 -1.71 8.57 12.00
C ARG A 137 -1.03 9.82 12.50
N GLU A 138 0.01 9.67 13.32
CA GLU A 138 0.81 10.81 13.79
C GLU A 138 1.42 11.58 12.62
N GLY A 139 1.93 10.85 11.62
CA GLY A 139 2.49 11.43 10.40
C GLY A 139 1.49 12.29 9.63
N VAL A 140 0.26 11.79 9.41
CA VAL A 140 -0.84 12.52 8.74
C VAL A 140 -1.19 13.80 9.50
N ALA A 141 -1.24 13.76 10.84
CA ALA A 141 -1.53 14.94 11.65
C ALA A 141 -0.51 16.09 11.46
N THR A 142 0.75 15.77 11.09
CA THR A 142 1.77 16.79 10.79
C THR A 142 1.65 17.43 9.40
N ARG A 143 0.72 16.96 8.56
CA ARG A 143 0.60 17.42 7.17
C ARG A 143 -0.34 18.62 7.08
N HIS A 144 0.00 19.54 6.19
CA HIS A 144 -0.88 20.67 5.87
C HIS A 144 -2.10 20.21 5.09
N ASP A 145 -3.16 20.98 5.21
CA ASP A 145 -4.38 20.80 4.44
C ASP A 145 -4.10 20.92 2.94
N ALA A 146 -4.82 20.15 2.12
CA ALA A 146 -4.71 20.17 0.66
C ALA A 146 -3.27 20.10 0.13
N SER A 147 -2.43 19.27 0.76
CA SER A 147 -1.01 19.14 0.44
C SER A 147 -0.63 17.88 -0.34
N ALA A 148 -1.55 16.93 -0.52
CA ALA A 148 -1.33 15.69 -1.26
C ALA A 148 -2.39 15.47 -2.37
N ASP A 149 -1.96 14.88 -3.47
CA ASP A 149 -2.84 14.38 -4.55
C ASP A 149 -3.22 12.92 -4.33
N LEU A 150 -2.36 12.17 -3.63
CA LEU A 150 -2.53 10.76 -3.35
C LEU A 150 -2.14 10.47 -1.90
N VAL A 151 -3.01 9.77 -1.16
CA VAL A 151 -2.67 9.16 0.12
C VAL A 151 -2.88 7.66 -0.03
N VAL A 152 -1.87 6.85 0.30
CA VAL A 152 -1.95 5.38 0.31
C VAL A 152 -1.75 4.90 1.74
N ALA A 153 -2.77 4.27 2.32
CA ALA A 153 -2.68 3.58 3.60
C ALA A 153 -2.54 2.07 3.37
N ASP A 154 -1.32 1.58 3.54
CA ASP A 154 -0.94 0.17 3.43
C ASP A 154 -0.17 -0.23 4.70
N VAL A 155 -0.84 -0.06 5.84
CA VAL A 155 -0.23 -0.21 7.16
C VAL A 155 -0.60 -1.58 7.73
N PHE A 156 0.40 -2.47 7.84
CA PHE A 156 0.26 -3.72 8.56
C PHE A 156 1.37 -3.85 9.61
N GLN A 157 0.97 -4.04 10.87
CA GLN A 157 1.85 -4.41 11.98
C GLN A 157 1.57 -5.87 12.35
N ARG A 158 2.58 -6.74 12.25
CA ARG A 158 2.44 -8.18 12.55
C ARG A 158 1.23 -8.81 11.84
N ALA A 159 1.09 -8.52 10.54
CA ALA A 159 -0.01 -8.97 9.69
C ALA A 159 -1.41 -8.41 10.01
N LYS A 160 -1.50 -7.33 10.80
CA LYS A 160 -2.76 -6.65 11.12
C LYS A 160 -2.73 -5.18 10.77
N MET A 161 -3.86 -4.68 10.29
CA MET A 161 -4.11 -3.25 10.26
C MET A 161 -4.27 -2.73 11.70
N PRO A 162 -3.57 -1.64 12.10
CA PRO A 162 -3.87 -0.92 13.34
C PRO A 162 -5.32 -0.37 13.30
N ALA A 163 -6.05 -0.46 14.42
CA ALA A 163 -7.46 -0.06 14.43
C ALA A 163 -7.66 1.45 14.25
N ASP A 164 -6.70 2.24 14.73
CA ASP A 164 -6.67 3.70 14.68
C ASP A 164 -6.52 4.28 13.26
N VAL A 165 -6.02 3.50 12.30
CA VAL A 165 -5.99 3.91 10.87
C VAL A 165 -7.26 3.51 10.09
N ALA A 166 -8.24 2.91 10.76
CA ALA A 166 -9.51 2.46 10.17
C ALA A 166 -10.72 3.29 10.64
N THR A 167 -10.49 4.38 11.39
CA THR A 167 -11.56 5.17 12.02
C THR A 167 -11.98 6.38 11.20
N LEU A 168 -13.11 6.95 11.58
CA LEU A 168 -13.73 8.12 10.98
C LEU A 168 -12.85 9.37 11.15
N GLU A 169 -12.29 9.54 12.34
CA GLU A 169 -11.40 10.64 12.70
C GLU A 169 -10.15 10.64 11.83
N PHE A 170 -9.50 9.48 11.71
CA PHE A 170 -8.34 9.34 10.83
C PHE A 170 -8.69 9.53 9.36
N THR A 171 -9.81 8.98 8.91
CA THR A 171 -10.29 9.17 7.52
C THR A 171 -10.55 10.65 7.24
N THR A 172 -11.09 11.40 8.21
CA THR A 172 -11.31 12.84 8.13
C THR A 172 -9.99 13.61 8.02
N ASP A 173 -8.98 13.21 8.80
CA ASP A 173 -7.63 13.77 8.72
C ASP A 173 -6.97 13.52 7.36
N VAL A 174 -7.15 12.32 6.79
CA VAL A 174 -6.70 12.02 5.43
C VAL A 174 -7.42 12.92 4.41
N ALA A 175 -8.73 13.10 4.53
CA ALA A 175 -9.49 13.98 3.65
C ALA A 175 -9.04 15.44 3.74
N ARG A 176 -8.69 15.93 4.93
CA ARG A 176 -8.12 17.28 5.14
C ARG A 176 -6.80 17.46 4.40
N VAL A 177 -5.92 16.45 4.45
CA VAL A 177 -4.59 16.49 3.79
C VAL A 177 -4.70 16.41 2.27
N LEU A 178 -5.70 15.70 1.75
CA LEU A 178 -5.93 15.59 0.32
C LEU A 178 -6.42 16.91 -0.29
N ARG A 179 -5.94 17.20 -1.50
CA ARG A 179 -6.54 18.24 -2.35
C ARG A 179 -7.97 17.84 -2.75
N PRO A 180 -8.82 18.79 -3.18
CA PRO A 180 -10.21 18.48 -3.54
C PRO A 180 -10.39 17.38 -4.61
N ALA A 181 -9.39 17.21 -5.50
CA ALA A 181 -9.36 16.16 -6.53
C ALA A 181 -8.46 14.96 -6.16
N GLY A 182 -7.93 14.95 -4.94
CA GLY A 182 -7.02 13.92 -4.47
C GLY A 182 -7.73 12.59 -4.23
N THR A 183 -6.95 11.51 -4.20
CA THR A 183 -7.45 10.15 -4.01
C THR A 183 -6.84 9.52 -2.77
N TYR A 184 -7.69 8.93 -1.93
CA TYR A 184 -7.30 8.07 -0.84
C TYR A 184 -7.37 6.60 -1.28
N LEU A 185 -6.27 5.86 -1.13
CA LEU A 185 -6.22 4.42 -1.29
C LEU A 185 -5.98 3.78 0.07
N ILE A 186 -6.75 2.76 0.42
CA ILE A 186 -6.59 2.00 1.67
C ILE A 186 -6.65 0.50 1.37
N ASN A 187 -5.62 -0.23 1.82
CA ASN A 187 -5.58 -1.68 1.78
C ASN A 187 -6.18 -2.25 3.07
N VAL A 188 -7.17 -3.12 2.94
CA VAL A 188 -7.89 -3.76 4.05
C VAL A 188 -7.79 -5.26 3.88
N ALA A 189 -7.39 -5.97 4.93
CA ALA A 189 -7.43 -7.44 4.95
C ALA A 189 -8.59 -7.93 5.82
N ASP A 190 -9.39 -8.86 5.31
CA ASP A 190 -10.50 -9.45 6.05
C ASP A 190 -10.78 -10.89 5.60
N GLY A 191 -11.54 -11.62 6.42
CA GLY A 191 -11.91 -13.01 6.25
C GLY A 191 -13.38 -13.25 5.90
N PRO A 192 -13.82 -14.53 5.97
CA PRO A 192 -15.21 -14.90 5.74
C PRO A 192 -16.20 -14.02 6.51
N GLY A 193 -17.21 -13.51 5.81
CA GLY A 193 -18.21 -12.58 6.34
C GLY A 193 -17.88 -11.09 6.16
N LEU A 194 -16.60 -10.74 5.94
CA LEU A 194 -16.14 -9.38 5.61
C LEU A 194 -16.63 -8.30 6.60
N LYS A 195 -16.74 -8.64 7.89
CA LYS A 195 -17.36 -7.76 8.90
C LYS A 195 -16.54 -6.48 9.09
N PHE A 196 -15.22 -6.59 9.11
CA PHE A 196 -14.33 -5.45 9.26
C PHE A 196 -14.36 -4.59 8.00
N ALA A 197 -14.21 -5.20 6.82
CA ALA A 197 -14.25 -4.50 5.55
C ALA A 197 -15.55 -3.72 5.34
N ARG A 198 -16.72 -4.28 5.72
CA ARG A 198 -18.01 -3.55 5.67
C ARG A 198 -18.01 -2.29 6.53
N ARG A 199 -17.44 -2.35 7.73
CA ARG A 199 -17.30 -1.19 8.61
C ARG A 199 -16.30 -0.17 8.08
N VAL A 200 -15.18 -0.62 7.51
CA VAL A 200 -14.21 0.29 6.87
C VAL A 200 -14.86 1.00 5.68
N VAL A 201 -15.60 0.29 4.82
CA VAL A 201 -16.36 0.92 3.72
C VAL A 201 -17.36 1.95 4.26
N ALA A 202 -18.11 1.62 5.32
CA ALA A 202 -19.03 2.58 5.95
C ALA A 202 -18.32 3.83 6.49
N THR A 203 -17.12 3.66 7.03
CA THR A 203 -16.28 4.74 7.57
C THR A 203 -15.76 5.64 6.45
N VAL A 204 -15.18 5.06 5.41
CA VAL A 204 -14.65 5.80 4.26
C VAL A 204 -15.76 6.55 3.53
N ALA A 205 -16.92 5.90 3.33
CA ALA A 205 -18.08 6.50 2.68
C ALA A 205 -18.80 7.56 3.52
N ALA A 206 -18.49 7.68 4.82
CA ALA A 206 -19.00 8.78 5.65
C ALA A 206 -18.25 10.10 5.41
N VAL A 207 -17.02 10.02 4.87
CA VAL A 207 -16.17 11.20 4.60
C VAL A 207 -16.08 11.51 3.12
N PHE A 208 -15.97 10.48 2.28
CA PHE A 208 -15.80 10.64 0.84
C PHE A 208 -17.10 10.31 0.08
N PRO A 209 -17.58 11.20 -0.79
CA PRO A 209 -18.79 10.96 -1.58
C PRO A 209 -18.60 9.89 -2.66
N HIS A 210 -17.38 9.68 -3.15
CA HIS A 210 -17.10 8.69 -4.19
C HIS A 210 -16.16 7.63 -3.63
N VAL A 211 -16.62 6.40 -3.56
CA VAL A 211 -15.85 5.25 -3.08
C VAL A 211 -16.00 4.08 -4.05
N VAL A 212 -14.89 3.41 -4.32
CA VAL A 212 -14.79 2.22 -5.17
C VAL A 212 -13.98 1.17 -4.42
N MET A 213 -14.40 -0.08 -4.50
CA MET A 213 -13.70 -1.21 -3.89
C MET A 213 -13.22 -2.19 -4.96
N LEU A 214 -11.97 -2.64 -4.85
CA LEU A 214 -11.36 -3.63 -5.72
C LEU A 214 -10.92 -4.84 -4.90
N ALA A 215 -11.32 -6.04 -5.31
CA ALA A 215 -10.88 -7.27 -4.64
C ALA A 215 -11.05 -8.50 -5.55
N ASP A 216 -10.40 -9.60 -5.18
CA ASP A 216 -10.66 -10.91 -5.78
C ASP A 216 -12.13 -11.35 -5.56
N SER A 217 -12.69 -12.03 -6.54
CA SER A 217 -14.05 -12.56 -6.50
C SER A 217 -14.27 -13.62 -5.41
N GLY A 218 -13.23 -14.35 -5.01
CA GLY A 218 -13.29 -15.28 -3.87
C GLY A 218 -13.37 -14.55 -2.53
N VAL A 219 -12.59 -13.49 -2.37
CA VAL A 219 -12.61 -12.62 -1.17
C VAL A 219 -13.96 -11.93 -1.04
N LEU A 220 -14.47 -11.29 -2.10
CA LEU A 220 -15.77 -10.59 -2.07
C LEU A 220 -16.96 -11.50 -1.74
N ARG A 221 -16.87 -12.78 -2.09
CA ARG A 221 -17.88 -13.80 -1.75
C ARG A 221 -17.68 -14.38 -0.34
N GLY A 222 -16.72 -13.88 0.43
CA GLY A 222 -16.41 -14.33 1.78
C GLY A 222 -15.89 -15.77 1.84
N ARG A 223 -15.32 -16.29 0.74
CA ARG A 223 -14.88 -17.69 0.66
C ARG A 223 -13.49 -17.92 1.25
N ARG A 224 -12.67 -16.88 1.32
CA ARG A 224 -11.29 -16.92 1.83
C ARG A 224 -10.91 -15.57 2.43
N PHE A 225 -9.85 -15.59 3.22
CA PHE A 225 -9.20 -14.36 3.67
C PHE A 225 -8.41 -13.73 2.52
N GLY A 226 -8.35 -12.39 2.49
CA GLY A 226 -7.56 -11.66 1.51
C GLY A 226 -7.76 -10.15 1.59
N ASN A 227 -7.14 -9.46 0.64
CA ASN A 227 -7.11 -8.00 0.59
C ASN A 227 -8.24 -7.43 -0.26
N LEU A 228 -8.74 -6.28 0.19
CA LEU A 228 -9.64 -5.38 -0.51
C LEU A 228 -8.98 -4.01 -0.54
N VAL A 229 -8.94 -3.37 -1.70
CA VAL A 229 -8.44 -2.00 -1.85
C VAL A 229 -9.63 -1.09 -2.03
N LEU A 230 -9.76 -0.07 -1.18
CA LEU A 230 -10.72 1.02 -1.40
C LEU A 230 -10.00 2.19 -2.03
N ALA A 231 -10.63 2.79 -3.03
CA ALA A 231 -10.29 4.10 -3.57
C ALA A 231 -11.41 5.07 -3.24
N ALA A 232 -11.07 6.23 -2.70
CA ALA A 232 -12.03 7.23 -2.29
C ALA A 232 -11.59 8.64 -2.69
N SER A 233 -12.53 9.50 -3.05
CA SER A 233 -12.23 10.88 -3.45
C SER A 233 -13.42 11.81 -3.21
N GLY A 234 -13.12 13.10 -3.10
CA GLY A 234 -14.11 14.18 -3.14
C GLY A 234 -14.69 14.42 -4.54
N LYS A 235 -14.14 13.79 -5.58
CA LYS A 235 -14.63 13.82 -6.97
C LYS A 235 -14.89 12.43 -7.51
N ASP A 236 -15.67 12.36 -8.59
CA ASP A 236 -15.95 11.12 -9.30
C ASP A 236 -14.67 10.38 -9.67
N LEU A 237 -14.60 9.10 -9.27
CA LEU A 237 -13.57 8.18 -9.71
C LEU A 237 -13.96 7.58 -11.07
N PRO A 238 -13.00 7.37 -11.99
CA PRO A 238 -13.29 6.83 -13.33
C PRO A 238 -13.58 5.33 -13.29
N LEU A 239 -14.71 4.95 -12.67
CA LEU A 239 -15.09 3.57 -12.33
C LEU A 239 -15.01 2.60 -13.53
N ALA A 240 -15.47 3.03 -14.71
CA ALA A 240 -15.43 2.20 -15.91
C ALA A 240 -13.99 1.92 -16.39
N GLU A 241 -13.08 2.89 -16.27
CA GLU A 241 -11.68 2.71 -16.64
C GLU A 241 -10.95 1.84 -15.61
N ILE A 242 -11.18 2.09 -14.31
CA ILE A 242 -10.67 1.25 -13.22
C ILE A 242 -11.13 -0.19 -13.43
N GLY A 243 -12.41 -0.41 -13.76
CA GLY A 243 -12.99 -1.71 -14.05
C GLY A 243 -12.33 -2.42 -15.23
N ARG A 244 -12.10 -1.72 -16.35
CA ARG A 244 -11.40 -2.29 -17.51
C ARG A 244 -9.98 -2.72 -17.16
N ARG A 245 -9.21 -1.85 -16.49
CA ARG A 245 -7.82 -2.14 -16.11
C ARG A 245 -7.74 -3.31 -15.16
N ALA A 246 -8.53 -3.27 -14.08
CA ALA A 246 -8.58 -4.33 -13.09
C ALA A 246 -8.98 -5.69 -13.69
N ALA A 247 -9.82 -5.72 -14.72
CA ALA A 247 -10.18 -6.95 -15.42
C ALA A 247 -9.06 -7.49 -16.33
N SER A 248 -8.21 -6.60 -16.88
CA SER A 248 -7.10 -6.94 -17.77
C SER A 248 -5.74 -7.15 -17.07
N ALA A 249 -5.67 -6.87 -15.77
CA ALA A 249 -4.43 -7.00 -14.99
C ALA A 249 -3.98 -8.46 -14.87
N ALA A 250 -2.70 -8.67 -14.56
CA ALA A 250 -2.14 -10.00 -14.28
C ALA A 250 -2.91 -10.76 -13.19
N PHE A 251 -3.47 -10.02 -12.23
CA PHE A 251 -4.35 -10.52 -11.18
C PHE A 251 -5.74 -9.85 -11.29
N PRO A 252 -6.67 -10.41 -12.08
CA PRO A 252 -7.96 -9.77 -12.30
C PRO A 252 -8.73 -9.52 -11.00
N ALA A 253 -9.32 -8.33 -10.87
CA ALA A 253 -10.11 -7.95 -9.70
C ALA A 253 -11.53 -7.53 -10.11
N ARG A 254 -12.49 -7.79 -9.23
CA ARG A 254 -13.83 -7.22 -9.35
C ARG A 254 -13.82 -5.83 -8.74
N VAL A 255 -14.45 -4.90 -9.44
CA VAL A 255 -14.62 -3.51 -9.02
C VAL A 255 -16.07 -3.27 -8.65
N THR A 256 -16.29 -2.71 -7.46
CA THR A 256 -17.61 -2.48 -6.86
C THR A 256 -17.73 -1.01 -6.45
N GLY A 257 -18.74 -0.31 -6.96
CA GLY A 257 -19.02 1.10 -6.66
C GLY A 257 -20.53 1.37 -6.64
N GLY A 258 -20.93 2.59 -6.26
CA GLY A 258 -22.34 3.01 -6.25
C GLY A 258 -23.24 2.07 -5.43
N GLU A 259 -24.41 1.74 -5.97
CA GLU A 259 -25.41 0.91 -5.26
C GLU A 259 -24.88 -0.47 -4.84
N GLU A 260 -23.96 -1.07 -5.61
CA GLU A 260 -23.39 -2.37 -5.22
C GLU A 260 -22.52 -2.22 -3.96
N LEU A 261 -21.80 -1.10 -3.83
CA LEU A 261 -21.01 -0.81 -2.64
C LEU A 261 -21.91 -0.47 -1.44
N ASP A 262 -23.04 0.21 -1.68
CA ASP A 262 -24.04 0.46 -0.64
C ASP A 262 -24.66 -0.84 -0.11
N LYS A 263 -25.02 -1.76 -1.01
CA LYS A 263 -25.47 -3.12 -0.63
C LYS A 263 -24.38 -3.89 0.11
N PHE A 264 -23.12 -3.71 -0.29
CA PHE A 264 -21.99 -4.30 0.40
C PHE A 264 -21.82 -3.76 1.83
N ARG A 265 -21.83 -2.45 2.07
CA ARG A 265 -21.72 -1.95 3.46
C ARG A 265 -22.96 -2.30 4.29
N GLY A 266 -24.14 -2.35 3.67
CA GLY A 266 -25.40 -2.61 4.36
C GLY A 266 -25.63 -1.60 5.49
N SER A 267 -26.00 -2.09 6.68
CA SER A 267 -26.22 -1.27 7.89
C SER A 267 -24.98 -1.14 8.78
N ALA A 268 -23.78 -1.47 8.25
CA ALA A 268 -22.55 -1.33 9.01
C ALA A 268 -22.35 0.14 9.45
N LYS A 269 -22.01 0.32 10.72
CA LYS A 269 -21.72 1.64 11.28
C LYS A 269 -20.24 1.99 11.06
N PRO A 270 -19.92 3.27 10.82
CA PRO A 270 -18.54 3.76 10.85
C PRO A 270 -17.80 3.30 12.12
N ILE A 271 -16.49 3.19 12.01
CA ILE A 271 -15.58 2.98 13.12
C ILE A 271 -15.17 4.35 13.65
N THR A 272 -15.23 4.52 14.97
CA THR A 272 -14.76 5.73 15.65
C THR A 272 -13.58 5.41 16.56
N ASP A 273 -12.84 6.41 17.01
CA ASP A 273 -11.74 6.23 17.96
C ASP A 273 -12.18 5.62 19.31
N ASP A 274 -13.46 5.77 19.67
CA ASP A 274 -14.05 5.18 20.88
C ASP A 274 -14.41 3.69 20.73
N ASP A 275 -14.40 3.15 19.50
CA ASP A 275 -14.72 1.75 19.26
C ASP A 275 -13.55 0.81 19.58
N ALA A 276 -13.80 -0.20 20.41
CA ALA A 276 -12.90 -1.35 20.52
C ALA A 276 -13.05 -2.27 19.30
N VAL A 277 -12.29 -2.01 18.23
CA VAL A 277 -12.32 -2.84 17.01
C VAL A 277 -11.25 -3.91 17.02
N GLU A 278 -11.68 -5.17 16.93
CA GLU A 278 -10.76 -6.26 16.63
C GLU A 278 -10.49 -6.33 15.13
N THR A 279 -9.26 -6.02 14.73
CA THR A 279 -8.84 -6.15 13.32
C THR A 279 -8.53 -7.61 12.98
N PRO A 280 -9.01 -8.10 11.81
CA PRO A 280 -8.85 -9.49 11.41
C PRO A 280 -7.39 -9.95 11.40
N ARG A 281 -7.14 -11.19 11.82
CA ARG A 281 -5.86 -11.87 11.63
C ARG A 281 -5.96 -12.80 10.42
N PRO A 282 -4.95 -12.82 9.53
CA PRO A 282 -4.87 -13.89 8.56
C PRO A 282 -4.75 -15.24 9.28
N PRO A 283 -5.39 -16.29 8.75
CA PRO A 283 -5.10 -17.67 9.16
C PRO A 283 -3.62 -17.98 8.93
N TRP A 284 -3.06 -18.87 9.76
CA TRP A 284 -1.70 -19.34 9.62
C TRP A 284 -1.53 -19.97 8.23
N ASN A 285 -0.63 -19.42 7.39
CA ASN A 285 -0.35 -19.74 5.97
C ASN A 285 -0.98 -18.89 4.84
N VAL A 286 -1.89 -17.94 5.11
CA VAL A 286 -2.60 -17.23 4.00
C VAL A 286 -1.70 -16.24 3.24
N PHE A 287 -0.61 -15.79 3.86
CA PHE A 287 0.41 -14.93 3.25
C PHE A 287 1.82 -15.54 3.32
N GLY A 288 1.90 -16.83 3.68
CA GLY A 288 3.15 -17.55 3.91
C GLY A 288 3.54 -18.36 2.69
N LEU A 289 4.82 -18.25 2.34
CA LEU A 289 5.56 -18.94 1.27
C LEU A 289 5.15 -20.41 1.02
N PRO A 290 5.41 -20.96 -0.19
CA PRO A 290 5.29 -22.39 -0.44
C PRO A 290 6.06 -23.19 0.64
N PRO A 291 5.57 -24.39 1.01
CA PRO A 291 6.23 -25.21 2.03
C PRO A 291 7.69 -25.43 1.64
N ARG A 292 8.60 -25.19 2.60
CA ARG A 292 10.01 -25.55 2.44
C ARG A 292 10.07 -27.08 2.29
N THR A 293 10.44 -27.56 1.10
CA THR A 293 10.91 -28.93 0.89
C THR A 293 12.31 -29.09 1.42
#